data_AF-A0A8I6RWP0-F1
#
_entry.id   AF-A0A8I6RWP0-F1
#
_cell.length_a   1.000
_cell.length_b   1.000
_cell.length_c   1.000
_cell.angle_alpha   90.00
_cell.angle_beta   90.00
_cell.angle_gamma   90.00
#
_symmetry.space_group_name_H-M   'P 1'
#
loop_
_entity.id
_entity.type
_entity.pdbx_description
1 polymer ?
#
loop_
_entity_poly.entity_id
_entity_poly.type
_entity_poly.pdbx_seq_one_letter_code
_entity_poly.pdbx_strand_id
1 'polypeptide(L)'
;MAVKVDEEPLIAKNAEKRKTPVISKIAMKTFFLEALKRYERISRDLPDSFKRARVLDEDGMEEVELRTSSKNSKQPFPRLGNAPRAKTIKELETRLTELRGKPGYAASLIKKGLKNRLKKKMKLEELQEKKLKMAKNKSSKGNMVKPIPSTSEASEPSTSDEKPNIMFNKFDFPDSENKMNKGPKDPKAILHQIEKSKKKLKTLEERGRGETVQKIKTKQTWEQAINKVEGVKVKDDVLLLKKSIAKKKQQKNRSAKKWDARLQAVEQKKQETQKKRKENLAAKNKEKKQKKIKKAVKKGRAVL
;
A
#
# COMPACT_ATOMS: atom_id res chain seq x y z
N MET A 1 -70.87 9.30 -18.59
CA MET A 1 -70.08 9.63 -17.39
C MET A 1 -68.62 9.68 -17.79
N ALA A 2 -68.09 10.85 -18.13
CA ALA A 2 -66.69 11.06 -18.48
C ALA A 2 -66.04 11.85 -17.34
N VAL A 3 -65.12 11.21 -16.63
CA VAL A 3 -64.43 11.78 -15.47
C VAL A 3 -63.17 12.49 -15.95
N LYS A 4 -63.01 13.71 -15.45
CA LYS A 4 -61.96 14.69 -15.73
C LYS A 4 -60.54 14.12 -15.64
N VAL A 5 -59.75 14.44 -16.66
CA VAL A 5 -58.29 14.36 -16.62
C VAL A 5 -57.81 15.72 -16.14
N ASP A 6 -57.43 15.80 -14.87
CA ASP A 6 -56.78 16.97 -14.30
C ASP A 6 -55.28 16.91 -14.68
N GLU A 7 -54.89 17.74 -15.65
CA GLU A 7 -53.50 18.02 -15.98
C GLU A 7 -52.92 18.95 -14.90
N GLU A 8 -52.06 18.42 -14.04
CA GLU A 8 -51.25 19.24 -13.14
C GLU A 8 -50.11 19.94 -13.88
N PRO A 9 -49.79 21.21 -13.53
CA PRO A 9 -48.86 22.04 -14.29
C PRO A 9 -47.40 21.65 -14.06
N LEU A 10 -46.65 21.70 -15.17
CA LEU A 10 -45.19 21.58 -15.25
C LEU A 10 -44.50 22.42 -14.16
N ILE A 11 -43.92 21.73 -13.16
CA ILE A 11 -42.97 22.31 -12.22
C ILE A 11 -41.73 22.76 -13.01
N ALA A 12 -41.67 24.06 -13.31
CA ALA A 12 -40.48 24.73 -13.81
C ALA A 12 -39.35 24.53 -12.79
N LYS A 13 -38.45 23.59 -13.07
CA LYS A 13 -37.17 23.47 -12.36
C LYS A 13 -36.36 24.73 -12.66
N ASN A 14 -36.38 25.66 -11.71
CA ASN A 14 -35.44 26.78 -11.64
C ASN A 14 -34.01 26.25 -11.79
N ALA A 15 -33.47 26.39 -13.00
CA ALA A 15 -32.04 26.31 -13.24
C ALA A 15 -31.41 27.62 -12.74
N GLU A 16 -31.33 27.79 -11.42
CA GLU A 16 -30.40 28.74 -10.84
C GLU A 16 -28.99 28.27 -11.19
N LYS A 17 -28.48 28.82 -12.29
CA LYS A 17 -27.07 28.83 -12.63
C LYS A 17 -26.33 29.27 -11.36
N ARG A 18 -25.65 28.34 -10.69
CA ARG A 18 -24.67 28.67 -9.64
C ARG A 18 -23.62 29.57 -10.30
N LYS A 19 -23.81 30.89 -10.19
CA LYS A 19 -22.82 31.88 -10.58
C LYS A 19 -21.62 31.63 -9.67
N THR A 20 -20.58 30.99 -10.17
CA THR A 20 -19.28 31.04 -9.52
C THR A 20 -18.95 32.53 -9.38
N PRO A 21 -18.69 33.05 -8.17
CA PRO A 21 -18.36 34.45 -8.03
C PRO A 21 -17.12 34.70 -8.88
N VAL A 22 -17.22 35.64 -9.83
CA VAL A 22 -16.06 36.11 -10.58
C VAL A 22 -15.22 36.87 -9.57
N ILE A 23 -14.29 36.17 -8.92
CA ILE A 23 -13.39 36.75 -7.93
C ILE A 23 -12.62 37.84 -8.66
N SER A 24 -12.77 39.08 -8.19
CA SER A 24 -12.14 40.23 -8.83
C SER A 24 -10.61 40.04 -8.83
N LYS A 25 -9.93 40.59 -9.83
CA LYS A 25 -8.46 40.57 -9.89
C LYS A 25 -7.83 41.13 -8.61
N ILE A 26 -8.53 42.04 -7.93
CA ILE A 26 -8.14 42.63 -6.64
C ILE A 26 -8.20 41.56 -5.53
N ALA A 27 -9.30 40.80 -5.42
CA ALA A 27 -9.44 39.73 -4.43
C ALA A 27 -8.48 38.55 -4.67
N MET A 28 -8.16 38.24 -5.93
CA MET A 28 -7.10 37.27 -6.25
C MET A 28 -5.72 37.78 -5.84
N LYS A 29 -5.45 39.08 -6.01
CA LYS A 29 -4.19 39.72 -5.63
C LYS A 29 -4.03 39.79 -4.12
N THR A 30 -5.09 40.08 -3.36
CA THR A 30 -5.04 40.06 -1.88
C THR A 30 -4.81 38.64 -1.36
N PHE A 31 -5.51 37.64 -1.90
CA PHE A 31 -5.30 36.24 -1.55
C PHE A 31 -3.87 35.76 -1.87
N PHE A 32 -3.33 36.18 -3.02
CA PHE A 32 -1.95 35.88 -3.41
C PHE A 32 -0.92 36.55 -2.49
N LEU A 33 -1.13 37.81 -2.11
CA LEU A 33 -0.27 38.54 -1.18
C LEU A 33 -0.31 37.93 0.23
N GLU A 34 -1.46 37.45 0.67
CA GLU A 34 -1.61 36.76 1.95
C GLU A 34 -0.93 35.39 1.93
N ALA A 35 -1.05 34.65 0.82
CA ALA A 35 -0.31 33.41 0.60
C ALA A 35 1.21 33.64 0.57
N LEU A 36 1.69 34.74 -0.04
CA LEU A 36 3.10 35.12 -0.04
C LEU A 36 3.60 35.45 1.37
N LYS A 37 2.84 36.24 2.15
CA LYS A 37 3.18 36.54 3.55
C LYS A 37 3.23 35.28 4.42
N ARG A 38 2.33 34.33 4.18
CA ARG A 38 2.32 33.03 4.86
C ARG A 38 3.53 32.18 4.49
N TYR A 39 3.89 32.15 3.21
CA TYR A 39 5.08 31.44 2.72
C TYR A 39 6.38 32.05 3.28
N GLU A 40 6.46 33.38 3.34
CA GLU A 40 7.59 34.09 3.91
C GLU A 40 7.77 33.77 5.41
N ARG A 41 6.67 33.69 6.16
CA ARG A 41 6.69 33.29 7.58
C ARG A 41 7.22 31.87 7.76
N ILE A 42 6.71 30.91 6.98
CA ILE A 42 7.16 29.51 7.01
C ILE A 42 8.64 29.39 6.63
N SER A 43 9.11 30.19 5.68
CA SER A 43 10.49 30.16 5.19
C SER A 43 11.51 30.68 6.22
N ARG A 44 11.09 31.55 7.15
CA ARG A 44 11.93 32.04 8.26
C ARG A 44 12.15 30.96 9.33
N ASP A 45 11.14 30.13 9.58
CA ASP A 45 11.14 29.09 10.61
C ASP A 45 11.79 27.76 10.14
N LEU A 46 12.32 27.72 8.91
CA LEU A 46 12.95 26.53 8.36
C LEU A 46 14.37 26.31 8.95
N PRO A 47 14.72 25.09 9.40
CA PRO A 47 16.06 24.78 9.92
C PRO A 47 17.15 25.10 8.90
N ASP A 48 18.27 25.67 9.34
CA ASP A 48 19.37 26.14 8.48
C ASP A 48 19.95 25.08 7.53
N SER A 49 19.73 23.78 7.82
CA SER A 49 20.00 22.68 6.89
C SER A 49 19.30 22.80 5.52
N PHE A 50 18.21 23.56 5.41
CA PHE A 50 17.42 23.72 4.19
C PHE A 50 17.72 25.00 3.38
N LYS A 51 18.44 25.99 3.95
CA LYS A 51 18.69 27.29 3.30
C LYS A 51 19.87 27.28 2.32
N ARG A 52 20.65 26.20 2.25
CA ARG A 52 21.79 26.05 1.31
C ARG A 52 21.39 25.48 -0.05
N ALA A 53 20.47 26.16 -0.74
CA ALA A 53 20.15 25.87 -2.13
C ALA A 53 20.40 27.11 -3.01
N ARG A 54 21.68 27.30 -3.34
CA ARG A 54 22.20 27.68 -4.66
C ARG A 54 21.52 28.87 -5.36
N VAL A 55 22.09 30.06 -5.13
CA VAL A 55 22.06 31.21 -6.04
C VAL A 55 22.55 30.79 -7.42
N LEU A 56 21.73 30.97 -8.47
CA LEU A 56 22.15 31.06 -9.87
C LEU A 56 21.13 31.92 -10.62
N ASP A 57 21.48 33.20 -10.73
CA ASP A 57 21.34 34.14 -11.85
C ASP A 57 20.06 34.11 -12.71
N GLU A 58 19.33 35.22 -12.59
CA GLU A 58 18.33 35.70 -13.53
C GLU A 58 19.01 36.16 -14.83
N ASP A 59 18.47 35.76 -15.98
CA ASP A 59 18.43 36.59 -17.19
C ASP A 59 17.58 35.92 -18.28
N GLY A 60 16.61 36.67 -18.81
CA GLY A 60 16.07 36.46 -20.16
C GLY A 60 14.67 35.85 -20.27
N MET A 61 13.63 36.67 -20.05
CA MET A 61 12.33 36.47 -20.69
C MET A 61 12.49 36.69 -22.20
N GLU A 62 12.08 35.72 -23.01
CA GLU A 62 11.67 36.01 -24.39
C GLU A 62 10.49 35.10 -24.77
N GLU A 63 9.39 35.77 -25.07
CA GLU A 63 8.15 35.29 -25.65
C GLU A 63 8.41 34.67 -27.04
N VAL A 64 7.42 33.98 -27.62
CA VAL A 64 7.18 33.74 -29.07
C VAL A 64 6.78 32.29 -29.41
N GLU A 65 5.45 32.16 -29.56
CA GLU A 65 4.66 31.45 -30.57
C GLU A 65 4.91 29.97 -30.91
N LEU A 66 3.87 29.18 -30.61
CA LEU A 66 3.60 27.86 -31.16
C LEU A 66 3.35 27.93 -32.67
N ARG A 67 4.25 27.33 -33.46
CA ARG A 67 3.92 26.84 -34.81
C ARG A 67 4.09 25.34 -34.87
N THR A 68 2.95 24.66 -34.92
CA THR A 68 2.79 23.25 -35.22
C THR A 68 3.13 23.02 -36.69
N SER A 69 4.12 22.17 -36.98
CA SER A 69 4.18 21.54 -38.29
C SER A 69 4.50 20.06 -38.11
N SER A 70 3.44 19.28 -38.26
CA SER A 70 3.45 17.84 -38.47
C SER A 70 4.34 17.49 -39.65
N LYS A 71 5.32 16.61 -39.43
CA LYS A 71 5.93 15.83 -40.50
C LYS A 71 5.98 14.37 -40.08
N ASN A 72 5.00 13.67 -40.61
CA ASN A 72 4.94 12.26 -40.96
C ASN A 72 6.35 11.63 -41.08
N SER A 73 6.70 10.75 -40.14
CA SER A 73 7.82 9.82 -40.33
C SER A 73 7.25 8.41 -40.25
N LYS A 74 7.17 7.75 -41.40
CA LYS A 74 7.05 6.29 -41.48
C LYS A 74 8.36 5.72 -40.95
N GLN A 75 8.43 5.47 -39.64
CA GLN A 75 9.47 4.62 -39.07
C GLN A 75 8.97 3.18 -39.08
N PRO A 76 9.75 2.21 -39.61
CA PRO A 76 9.36 0.82 -39.53
C PRO A 76 9.36 0.38 -38.07
N PHE A 77 8.35 -0.37 -37.68
CA PHE A 77 8.21 -0.94 -36.34
C PHE A 77 9.50 -1.69 -35.93
N PRO A 78 9.89 -1.63 -34.64
CA PRO A 78 11.08 -2.32 -34.17
C PRO A 78 10.93 -3.83 -34.36
N ARG A 79 11.87 -4.44 -35.09
CA ARG A 79 11.97 -5.89 -35.23
C ARG A 79 12.23 -6.49 -33.84
N LEU A 80 11.26 -7.24 -33.31
CA LEU A 80 11.47 -8.01 -32.09
C LEU A 80 12.49 -9.14 -32.37
N GLY A 81 13.68 -9.02 -31.77
CA GLY A 81 14.61 -10.12 -31.55
C GLY A 81 15.63 -10.36 -32.67
N ASN A 82 16.91 -10.40 -32.29
CA ASN A 82 18.07 -10.75 -33.16
C ASN A 82 18.12 -12.24 -33.54
N ALA A 83 16.97 -12.93 -33.62
CA ALA A 83 16.96 -14.32 -34.05
C ALA A 83 17.19 -14.39 -35.56
N PRO A 84 18.16 -15.19 -36.06
CA PRO A 84 18.32 -15.38 -37.48
C PRO A 84 17.03 -15.97 -38.07
N ARG A 85 16.66 -15.47 -39.25
CA ARG A 85 15.51 -15.94 -40.03
C ARG A 85 15.71 -17.42 -40.38
N ALA A 86 14.66 -18.23 -40.21
CA ALA A 86 14.70 -19.66 -40.56
C ALA A 86 15.10 -19.83 -42.04
N LYS A 87 15.98 -20.79 -42.31
CA LYS A 87 16.54 -21.03 -43.66
C LYS A 87 15.70 -22.00 -44.47
N THR A 88 14.94 -22.88 -43.82
CA THR A 88 14.06 -23.88 -44.47
C THR A 88 12.66 -23.88 -43.88
N ILE A 89 11.67 -24.37 -44.65
CA ILE A 89 10.27 -24.46 -44.21
C ILE A 89 10.13 -25.42 -43.01
N LYS A 90 10.84 -26.56 -43.05
CA LYS A 90 10.87 -27.52 -41.94
C LYS A 90 11.41 -26.90 -40.65
N GLU A 91 12.47 -26.08 -40.73
CA GLU A 91 13.02 -25.36 -39.59
C GLU A 91 12.04 -24.31 -39.02
N LEU A 92 11.23 -23.69 -39.88
CA LEU A 92 10.20 -22.76 -39.44
C LEU A 92 9.06 -23.50 -38.72
N GLU A 93 8.62 -24.64 -39.24
CA GLU A 93 7.59 -25.48 -38.63
C GLU A 93 8.00 -25.99 -37.25
N THR A 94 9.22 -26.54 -37.12
CA THR A 94 9.74 -26.99 -35.82
C THR A 94 9.79 -25.84 -34.82
N ARG A 95 10.29 -24.66 -35.23
CA ARG A 95 10.36 -23.48 -34.37
C ARG A 95 8.97 -22.96 -33.96
N LEU A 96 7.98 -23.02 -34.84
CA LEU A 96 6.58 -22.70 -34.52
C LEU A 96 5.96 -23.71 -33.55
N THR A 97 6.23 -25.01 -33.73
CA THR A 97 5.74 -26.05 -32.80
C THR A 97 6.33 -25.89 -31.40
N GLU A 98 7.63 -25.55 -31.29
CA GLU A 98 8.27 -25.27 -30.00
C GLU A 98 7.72 -24.03 -29.30
N LEU A 99 7.37 -22.98 -30.06
CA LEU A 99 6.73 -21.78 -29.52
C LEU A 99 5.28 -22.04 -29.12
N ARG A 100 4.56 -22.89 -29.87
CA ARG A 100 3.19 -23.32 -29.54
C ARG A 100 3.16 -24.27 -28.33
N GLY A 101 4.20 -25.08 -28.13
CA GLY A 101 4.29 -26.04 -27.01
C GLY A 101 4.61 -25.41 -25.65
N LYS A 102 5.11 -24.16 -25.61
CA LYS A 102 5.37 -23.44 -24.36
C LYS A 102 4.11 -22.66 -23.97
N PRO A 103 3.38 -23.06 -22.91
CA PRO A 103 2.21 -22.29 -22.47
C PRO A 103 2.68 -20.87 -22.12
N GLY A 104 2.04 -19.88 -22.73
CA GLY A 104 2.34 -18.47 -22.46
C GLY A 104 2.30 -18.16 -20.96
N TYR A 105 2.94 -17.07 -20.54
CA TYR A 105 3.07 -16.69 -19.12
C TYR A 105 1.72 -16.73 -18.38
N ALA A 106 0.64 -16.27 -19.01
CA ALA A 106 -0.72 -16.34 -18.48
C ALA A 106 -1.22 -17.78 -18.24
N ALA A 107 -1.01 -18.69 -19.19
CA ALA A 107 -1.38 -20.10 -19.05
C ALA A 107 -0.53 -20.81 -17.96
N SER A 108 0.74 -20.43 -17.81
CA SER A 108 1.59 -20.91 -16.70
C SER A 108 1.07 -20.46 -15.34
N LEU A 109 0.59 -19.22 -15.21
CA LEU A 109 -0.04 -18.71 -13.99
C LEU A 109 -1.35 -19.44 -13.68
N ILE A 110 -2.19 -19.69 -14.69
CA ILE A 110 -3.44 -20.46 -14.52
C ILE A 110 -3.13 -21.89 -14.06
N LYS A 111 -2.16 -22.58 -14.69
CA LYS A 111 -1.73 -23.92 -14.28
C LYS A 111 -1.17 -23.96 -12.86
N LYS A 112 -0.39 -22.95 -12.45
CA LYS A 112 0.10 -22.81 -11.06
C LYS A 112 -1.04 -22.56 -10.07
N GLY A 113 -2.00 -21.70 -10.43
CA GLY A 113 -3.20 -21.42 -9.64
C GLY A 113 -4.07 -22.67 -9.43
N LEU A 114 -4.28 -23.44 -10.50
CA LEU A 114 -5.03 -24.70 -10.47
C LEU A 114 -4.35 -25.75 -9.60
N LYS A 115 -3.03 -25.93 -9.74
CA LYS A 115 -2.23 -26.81 -8.87
C LYS A 115 -2.35 -26.43 -7.39
N ASN A 116 -2.32 -25.14 -7.07
CA ASN A 116 -2.49 -24.67 -5.69
C ASN A 116 -3.92 -24.90 -5.16
N ARG A 117 -4.93 -24.74 -6.00
CA ARG A 117 -6.34 -25.04 -5.64
C ARG A 117 -6.54 -26.54 -5.36
N LEU A 118 -6.00 -27.42 -6.20
CA LEU A 118 -6.01 -28.88 -5.98
C LEU A 118 -5.34 -29.27 -4.66
N LYS A 119 -4.13 -28.74 -4.39
CA LYS A 119 -3.44 -28.99 -3.12
C LYS A 119 -4.23 -28.51 -1.90
N LYS A 120 -4.97 -27.40 -2.01
CA LYS A 120 -5.85 -26.92 -0.94
C LYS A 120 -7.05 -27.83 -0.74
N LYS A 121 -7.69 -28.31 -1.82
CA LYS A 121 -8.80 -29.27 -1.74
C LYS A 121 -8.37 -30.58 -1.08
N MET A 122 -7.27 -31.18 -1.54
CA MET A 122 -6.71 -32.41 -0.94
C MET A 122 -6.45 -32.27 0.57
N LYS A 123 -5.85 -31.16 1.00
CA LYS A 123 -5.61 -30.91 2.43
C LYS A 123 -6.89 -30.75 3.24
N LEU A 124 -7.93 -30.17 2.66
CA LEU A 124 -9.21 -29.98 3.34
C LEU A 124 -9.91 -31.33 3.55
N GLU A 125 -9.89 -32.18 2.52
CA GLU A 125 -10.44 -33.53 2.55
C GLU A 125 -9.69 -34.42 3.54
N GLU A 126 -8.36 -34.37 3.56
CA GLU A 126 -7.53 -35.08 4.55
C GLU A 126 -7.86 -34.64 6.00
N LEU A 127 -8.14 -33.35 6.23
CA LEU A 127 -8.58 -32.86 7.53
C LEU A 127 -9.99 -33.33 7.90
N GLN A 128 -10.91 -33.40 6.92
CA GLN A 128 -12.24 -33.94 7.14
C GLN A 128 -12.19 -35.43 7.50
N GLU A 129 -11.39 -36.23 6.77
CA GLU A 129 -11.20 -37.64 7.10
C GLU A 129 -10.58 -37.84 8.49
N LYS A 130 -9.58 -37.03 8.86
CA LYS A 130 -9.00 -37.07 10.22
C LYS A 130 -10.03 -36.76 11.29
N LYS A 131 -10.90 -35.76 11.06
CA LYS A 131 -12.01 -35.45 11.98
C LYS A 131 -13.00 -36.61 12.10
N LEU A 132 -13.37 -37.24 10.98
CA LEU A 132 -14.27 -38.40 10.98
C LEU A 132 -13.65 -39.61 11.69
N LYS A 133 -12.34 -39.88 11.50
CA LYS A 133 -11.60 -40.93 12.21
C LYS A 133 -11.51 -40.64 13.72
N MET A 134 -11.26 -39.39 14.12
CA MET A 134 -11.25 -39.00 15.53
C MET A 134 -12.65 -39.06 16.17
N ALA A 135 -13.71 -38.78 15.42
CA ALA A 135 -15.09 -38.93 15.88
C ALA A 135 -15.46 -40.41 16.09
N LYS A 136 -15.10 -41.29 15.15
CA LYS A 136 -15.29 -42.75 15.29
C LYS A 136 -14.53 -43.32 16.50
N ASN A 137 -13.29 -42.90 16.72
CA ASN A 137 -12.49 -43.35 17.87
C ASN A 137 -12.99 -42.78 19.22
N LYS A 138 -13.75 -41.68 19.22
CA LYS A 138 -14.44 -41.17 20.41
C LYS A 138 -15.71 -41.97 20.73
N SER A 139 -16.41 -42.49 19.71
CA SER A 139 -17.61 -43.33 19.92
C SER A 139 -17.31 -44.73 20.44
N SER A 140 -16.08 -45.25 20.27
CA SER A 140 -15.69 -46.58 20.77
C SER A 140 -15.13 -46.57 22.21
N LYS A 141 -15.07 -45.41 22.87
CA LYS A 141 -14.66 -45.27 24.27
C LYS A 141 -15.84 -44.77 25.09
N GLY A 142 -16.89 -45.58 25.11
CA GLY A 142 -18.00 -45.42 26.03
C GLY A 142 -17.49 -45.62 27.46
N ASN A 143 -17.56 -44.58 28.27
CA ASN A 143 -17.70 -44.75 29.71
C ASN A 143 -18.67 -43.70 30.25
N MET A 144 -19.60 -44.19 31.05
CA MET A 144 -20.81 -43.55 31.49
C MET A 144 -20.56 -42.34 32.37
N VAL A 145 -21.23 -41.21 32.08
CA VAL A 145 -21.60 -40.23 33.09
C VAL A 145 -23.05 -39.83 32.81
N LYS A 146 -23.93 -40.12 33.77
CA LYS A 146 -25.35 -39.75 33.79
C LYS A 146 -25.46 -38.21 33.81
N PRO A 147 -26.36 -37.57 33.03
CA PRO A 147 -26.63 -36.15 33.17
C PRO A 147 -27.65 -35.92 34.30
N ILE A 148 -27.29 -35.06 35.24
CA ILE A 148 -28.18 -34.47 36.26
C ILE A 148 -29.02 -33.39 35.56
N PRO A 149 -30.35 -33.36 35.69
CA PRO A 149 -31.17 -32.28 35.13
C PRO A 149 -31.21 -31.12 36.13
N SER A 150 -30.50 -30.03 35.84
CA SER A 150 -30.73 -28.75 36.51
C SER A 150 -31.42 -27.79 35.55
N THR A 151 -32.73 -27.71 35.73
CA THR A 151 -33.61 -26.62 35.33
C THR A 151 -33.11 -25.27 35.87
N SER A 152 -32.86 -24.31 34.97
CA SER A 152 -33.09 -22.88 35.25
C SER A 152 -33.19 -22.12 33.92
N GLU A 153 -34.44 -21.91 33.53
CA GLU A 153 -35.02 -20.72 32.89
C GLU A 153 -34.20 -19.98 31.84
N ALA A 154 -34.64 -20.19 30.60
CA ALA A 154 -34.45 -19.28 29.49
C ALA A 154 -35.17 -17.94 29.80
N SER A 155 -34.40 -16.89 30.02
CA SER A 155 -34.89 -15.52 29.90
C SER A 155 -34.83 -15.12 28.42
N GLU A 156 -36.00 -14.94 27.79
CA GLU A 156 -36.13 -14.42 26.45
C GLU A 156 -35.59 -12.98 26.33
N PRO A 157 -34.82 -12.64 25.28
CA PRO A 157 -34.60 -11.25 24.92
C PRO A 157 -35.83 -10.71 24.19
N SER A 158 -36.58 -9.83 24.88
CA SER A 158 -37.63 -9.01 24.30
C SER A 158 -37.11 -8.30 23.05
N THR A 159 -37.62 -8.73 21.90
CA THR A 159 -37.32 -8.13 20.60
C THR A 159 -38.27 -6.95 20.43
N SER A 160 -37.87 -5.78 20.92
CA SER A 160 -38.55 -4.55 20.51
C SER A 160 -38.15 -4.24 19.07
N ASP A 161 -39.10 -4.48 18.17
CA ASP A 161 -39.06 -4.18 16.74
C ASP A 161 -38.96 -2.67 16.49
N GLU A 162 -37.76 -2.11 16.66
CA GLU A 162 -37.43 -0.80 16.09
C GLU A 162 -36.43 -0.99 14.96
N LYS A 163 -36.94 -0.85 13.74
CA LYS A 163 -36.16 -0.87 12.49
C LYS A 163 -34.95 0.07 12.65
N PRO A 164 -33.70 -0.40 12.56
CA PRO A 164 -32.55 0.49 12.62
C PRO A 164 -32.55 1.35 11.35
N ASN A 165 -32.80 2.65 11.51
CA ASN A 165 -32.67 3.64 10.45
C ASN A 165 -31.17 3.83 10.12
N ILE A 166 -30.64 3.00 9.23
CA ILE A 166 -29.25 3.06 8.78
C ILE A 166 -29.12 4.23 7.79
N MET A 167 -28.80 5.42 8.31
CA MET A 167 -28.41 6.53 7.46
C MET A 167 -26.98 6.30 6.93
N PHE A 168 -26.84 6.21 5.62
CA PHE A 168 -25.61 5.83 4.88
C PHE A 168 -24.39 6.77 5.03
N ASN A 169 -24.34 7.65 6.04
CA ASN A 169 -23.21 8.56 6.19
C ASN A 169 -22.80 8.93 7.62
N LYS A 170 -23.40 8.32 8.66
CA LYS A 170 -22.93 8.37 10.05
C LYS A 170 -23.22 7.04 10.73
N PHE A 171 -22.27 6.12 10.59
CA PHE A 171 -22.28 4.89 11.36
C PHE A 171 -21.52 5.16 12.66
N ASP A 172 -22.23 5.51 13.73
CA ASP A 172 -21.66 5.47 15.07
C ASP A 172 -21.85 4.05 15.62
N PHE A 173 -20.75 3.32 15.72
CA PHE A 173 -20.73 2.13 16.58
C PHE A 173 -20.86 2.65 18.01
N PRO A 174 -21.88 2.25 18.79
CA PRO A 174 -21.81 2.47 20.23
C PRO A 174 -20.47 1.86 20.68
N ASP A 175 -19.59 2.72 21.21
CA ASP A 175 -18.22 2.35 21.53
C ASP A 175 -18.33 1.14 22.44
N SER A 176 -17.88 -0.03 21.97
CA SER A 176 -17.88 -1.24 22.78
C SER A 176 -16.85 -0.99 23.89
N GLU A 177 -17.32 -0.48 25.03
CA GLU A 177 -16.52 -0.06 26.19
C GLU A 177 -15.68 -1.20 26.81
N ASN A 178 -15.84 -2.42 26.32
CA ASN A 178 -14.93 -3.54 26.57
C ASN A 178 -13.62 -3.42 25.77
N LYS A 179 -12.97 -2.25 25.79
CA LYS A 179 -11.52 -2.17 25.52
C LYS A 179 -10.79 -2.67 26.77
N MET A 180 -10.94 -3.97 27.09
CA MET A 180 -10.04 -4.66 28.01
C MET A 180 -8.61 -4.24 27.63
N ASN A 181 -7.90 -3.66 28.58
CA ASN A 181 -6.55 -3.12 28.40
C ASN A 181 -5.64 -4.22 27.85
N LYS A 182 -5.58 -4.33 26.52
CA LYS A 182 -4.73 -5.29 25.83
C LYS A 182 -3.31 -4.87 26.20
N GLY A 183 -2.63 -5.69 27.01
CA GLY A 183 -1.27 -5.45 27.46
C GLY A 183 -0.32 -5.11 26.29
N PRO A 184 0.90 -4.61 26.59
CA PRO A 184 1.78 -4.00 25.62
C PRO A 184 1.92 -4.87 24.37
N LYS A 185 1.38 -4.40 23.24
CA LYS A 185 1.35 -5.16 21.99
C LYS A 185 2.72 -5.22 21.32
N ASP A 186 3.65 -4.36 21.75
CA ASP A 186 4.96 -4.23 21.15
C ASP A 186 5.98 -5.24 21.68
N PRO A 187 6.65 -6.00 20.79
CA PRO A 187 7.54 -7.08 21.20
C PRO A 187 8.79 -6.58 21.93
N LYS A 188 9.21 -5.32 21.71
CA LYS A 188 10.30 -4.69 22.47
C LYS A 188 9.90 -4.41 23.92
N ALA A 189 8.69 -3.89 24.11
CA ALA A 189 8.17 -3.58 25.44
C ALA A 189 7.96 -4.87 26.26
N ILE A 190 7.41 -5.91 25.63
CA ILE A 190 7.25 -7.23 26.25
C ILE A 190 8.61 -7.82 26.64
N LEU A 191 9.60 -7.77 25.74
CA LEU A 191 10.95 -8.27 26.03
C LEU A 191 11.58 -7.55 27.23
N HIS A 192 11.44 -6.23 27.27
CA HIS A 192 11.95 -5.41 28.38
C HIS A 192 11.23 -5.72 29.71
N GLN A 193 9.92 -5.99 29.67
CA GLN A 193 9.17 -6.42 30.86
C GLN A 193 9.66 -7.78 31.36
N ILE A 194 9.89 -8.75 30.47
CA ILE A 194 10.45 -10.06 30.82
C ILE A 194 11.85 -9.91 31.43
N GLU A 195 12.69 -9.07 30.84
CA GLU A 195 14.03 -8.77 31.37
C GLU A 195 13.97 -8.13 32.75
N LYS A 196 13.08 -7.16 32.96
CA LYS A 196 12.85 -6.54 34.28
C LYS A 196 12.40 -7.57 35.31
N SER A 197 11.44 -8.44 34.98
CA SER A 197 10.97 -9.49 35.88
C SER A 197 12.09 -10.47 36.23
N LYS A 198 12.90 -10.89 35.24
CA LYS A 198 14.06 -11.75 35.48
C LYS A 198 15.11 -11.08 36.37
N LYS A 199 15.40 -9.80 36.16
CA LYS A 199 16.32 -9.04 37.02
C LYS A 199 15.83 -8.97 38.46
N LYS A 200 14.54 -8.69 38.68
CA LYS A 200 13.93 -8.70 40.02
C LYS A 200 14.07 -10.07 40.71
N LEU A 201 13.79 -11.15 40.00
CA LEU A 201 13.95 -12.51 40.55
C LEU A 201 15.41 -12.79 40.93
N LYS A 202 16.38 -12.45 40.06
CA LYS A 202 17.81 -12.59 40.36
C LYS A 202 18.24 -11.79 41.59
N THR A 203 17.81 -10.54 41.70
CA THR A 203 18.15 -9.71 42.89
C THR A 203 17.56 -10.27 44.19
N LEU A 204 16.45 -11.01 44.13
CA LEU A 204 15.87 -11.67 45.31
C LEU A 204 16.60 -12.98 45.65
N GLU A 205 17.08 -13.70 44.64
CA GLU A 205 17.95 -14.87 44.81
C GLU A 205 19.29 -14.46 45.46
N GLU A 206 19.91 -13.39 44.97
CA GLU A 206 21.17 -12.84 45.51
C GLU A 206 21.04 -12.35 46.95
N ARG A 207 19.85 -11.89 47.36
CA ARG A 207 19.53 -11.51 48.76
C ARG A 207 19.23 -12.71 49.67
N GLY A 208 19.48 -13.94 49.21
CA GLY A 208 19.29 -15.16 49.99
C GLY A 208 17.84 -15.63 50.16
N ARG A 209 16.86 -15.00 49.50
CA ARG A 209 15.43 -15.33 49.66
C ARG A 209 14.96 -16.41 48.68
N GLY A 210 15.70 -17.50 48.55
CA GLY A 210 15.45 -18.55 47.55
C GLY A 210 14.05 -19.17 47.60
N GLU A 211 13.53 -19.44 48.80
CA GLU A 211 12.18 -20.01 48.99
C GLU A 211 11.09 -19.08 48.46
N THR A 212 11.21 -17.78 48.73
CA THR A 212 10.25 -16.78 48.24
C THR A 212 10.26 -16.70 46.71
N VAL A 213 11.43 -16.86 46.10
CA VAL A 213 11.58 -16.87 44.65
C VAL A 213 10.90 -18.09 44.04
N GLN A 214 11.02 -19.27 44.65
CA GLN A 214 10.31 -20.46 44.18
C GLN A 214 8.79 -20.27 44.27
N LYS A 215 8.28 -19.72 45.38
CA LYS A 215 6.85 -19.38 45.53
C LYS A 215 6.36 -18.38 44.47
N ILE A 216 7.17 -17.38 44.11
CA ILE A 216 6.84 -16.43 43.05
C ILE A 216 6.83 -17.12 41.67
N LYS A 217 7.82 -17.96 41.38
CA LYS A 217 7.90 -18.71 40.11
C LYS A 217 6.70 -19.63 39.95
N THR A 218 6.34 -20.39 40.98
CA THR A 218 5.17 -21.28 40.94
C THR A 218 3.89 -20.49 40.73
N LYS A 219 3.68 -19.39 41.48
CA LYS A 219 2.53 -18.49 41.29
C LYS A 219 2.45 -17.96 39.85
N GLN A 220 3.57 -17.48 39.28
CA GLN A 220 3.61 -17.01 37.90
C GLN A 220 3.27 -18.10 36.89
N THR A 221 3.75 -19.34 37.09
CA THR A 221 3.42 -20.45 36.19
C THR A 221 1.95 -20.83 36.24
N TRP A 222 1.33 -20.80 37.43
CA TRP A 222 -0.11 -21.05 37.59
C TRP A 222 -0.94 -19.94 36.97
N GLU A 223 -0.60 -18.67 37.21
CA GLU A 223 -1.25 -17.52 36.57
C GLU A 223 -1.16 -17.60 35.04
N GLN A 224 -0.01 -17.98 34.49
CA GLN A 224 0.15 -18.18 33.04
C GLN A 224 -0.72 -19.32 32.51
N ALA A 225 -0.88 -20.41 33.27
CA ALA A 225 -1.76 -21.52 32.90
C ALA A 225 -3.23 -21.07 32.88
N ILE A 226 -3.68 -20.35 33.91
CA ILE A 226 -5.03 -19.80 34.01
C ILE A 226 -5.31 -18.84 32.84
N ASN A 227 -4.41 -17.89 32.57
CA ASN A 227 -4.54 -16.95 31.46
C ASN A 227 -4.65 -17.67 30.10
N LYS A 228 -3.91 -18.77 29.90
CA LYS A 228 -4.01 -19.57 28.67
C LYS A 228 -5.36 -20.27 28.56
N VAL A 229 -5.92 -20.78 29.66
CA VAL A 229 -7.25 -21.42 29.71
C VAL A 229 -8.36 -20.39 29.43
N GLU A 230 -8.24 -19.19 29.99
CA GLU A 230 -9.14 -18.06 29.72
C GLU A 230 -9.08 -17.58 28.25
N GLY A 231 -8.06 -17.99 27.49
CA GLY A 231 -7.88 -17.61 26.09
C GLY A 231 -7.04 -16.35 25.87
N VAL A 232 -6.43 -15.82 26.94
CA VAL A 232 -5.49 -14.70 26.87
C VAL A 232 -4.19 -15.14 26.23
N LYS A 233 -3.75 -14.41 25.20
CA LYS A 233 -2.50 -14.71 24.45
C LYS A 233 -1.27 -14.27 25.24
N VAL A 234 -0.73 -15.18 26.05
CA VAL A 234 0.54 -15.02 26.77
C VAL A 234 1.73 -15.04 25.80
N LYS A 235 2.67 -14.07 25.89
CA LYS A 235 3.77 -13.87 24.92
C LYS A 235 5.13 -13.80 25.62
N ASP A 236 5.55 -14.90 26.23
CA ASP A 236 6.71 -14.89 27.14
C ASP A 236 8.01 -15.42 26.51
N ASP A 237 7.94 -15.91 25.26
CA ASP A 237 9.07 -16.52 24.56
C ASP A 237 10.08 -15.49 24.04
N VAL A 238 11.23 -15.38 24.72
CA VAL A 238 12.32 -14.44 24.38
C VAL A 238 12.80 -14.60 22.93
N LEU A 239 12.99 -15.83 22.46
CA LEU A 239 13.49 -16.10 21.10
C LEU A 239 12.50 -15.63 20.03
N LEU A 240 11.20 -15.86 20.24
CA LEU A 240 10.16 -15.43 19.32
C LEU A 240 10.00 -13.92 19.33
N LEU A 241 10.10 -13.28 20.49
CA LEU A 241 10.07 -11.82 20.61
C LEU A 241 11.24 -11.18 19.86
N LYS A 242 12.47 -11.69 20.02
CA LYS A 242 13.65 -11.25 19.26
C LYS A 242 13.45 -11.42 17.75
N LYS A 243 12.96 -12.57 17.30
CA LYS A 243 12.62 -12.82 15.89
C LYS A 243 11.55 -11.85 15.36
N SER A 244 10.53 -11.55 16.17
CA SER A 244 9.50 -10.58 15.81
C SER A 244 10.07 -9.16 15.67
N ILE A 245 10.99 -8.76 16.53
CA ILE A 245 11.69 -7.47 16.43
C ILE A 245 12.51 -7.42 15.14
N ALA A 246 13.28 -8.47 14.84
CA ALA A 246 14.07 -8.57 13.62
C ALA A 246 13.19 -8.49 12.35
N LYS A 247 12.04 -9.18 12.34
CA LYS A 247 11.06 -9.12 11.24
C LYS A 247 10.48 -7.72 11.06
N LYS A 248 10.11 -7.04 12.15
CA LYS A 248 9.65 -5.63 12.10
C LYS A 248 10.75 -4.72 11.53
N LYS A 249 12.00 -4.87 11.98
CA LYS A 249 13.16 -4.11 11.46
C LYS A 249 13.38 -4.37 9.96
N GLN A 250 13.36 -5.63 9.54
CA GLN A 250 13.51 -5.99 8.13
C GLN A 250 12.39 -5.41 7.26
N GLN A 251 11.15 -5.43 7.74
CA GLN A 251 10.02 -4.82 7.03
C GLN A 251 10.23 -3.31 6.84
N LYS A 252 10.64 -2.61 7.90
CA LYS A 252 10.96 -1.17 7.82
C LYS A 252 12.10 -0.89 6.86
N ASN A 253 13.17 -1.69 6.90
CA ASN A 253 14.29 -1.55 5.95
C ASN A 253 13.85 -1.79 4.49
N ARG A 254 12.98 -2.78 4.23
CA ARG A 254 12.44 -3.01 2.89
C ARG A 254 11.58 -1.84 2.41
N SER A 255 10.77 -1.26 3.30
CA SER A 255 9.97 -0.08 2.98
C SER A 255 10.84 1.15 2.70
N ALA A 256 11.88 1.38 3.52
CA ALA A 256 12.84 2.46 3.32
C ALA A 256 13.54 2.34 1.96
N LYS A 257 14.14 1.17 1.67
CA LYS A 257 14.78 0.91 0.36
C LYS A 257 13.85 1.13 -0.83
N LYS A 258 12.58 0.71 -0.71
CA LYS A 258 11.57 0.96 -1.77
C LYS A 258 11.26 2.43 -1.93
N TRP A 259 11.24 3.20 -0.85
CA TRP A 259 11.02 4.64 -0.88
C TRP A 259 12.21 5.35 -1.53
N ASP A 260 13.43 5.00 -1.12
CA ASP A 260 14.66 5.56 -1.67
C ASP A 260 14.77 5.27 -3.18
N ALA A 261 14.47 4.04 -3.60
CA ALA A 261 14.44 3.67 -5.01
C ALA A 261 13.40 4.48 -5.81
N ARG A 262 12.24 4.80 -5.22
CA ARG A 262 11.23 5.67 -5.86
C ARG A 262 11.74 7.10 -6.00
N LEU A 263 12.36 7.64 -4.96
CA LEU A 263 12.95 8.98 -5.00
C LEU A 263 14.05 9.07 -6.07
N GLN A 264 14.94 8.08 -6.11
CA GLN A 264 15.98 7.99 -7.14
C GLN A 264 15.40 7.88 -8.55
N ALA A 265 14.38 7.04 -8.76
CA ALA A 265 13.74 6.90 -10.06
C ALA A 265 13.07 8.22 -10.53
N VAL A 266 12.44 8.94 -9.61
CA VAL A 266 11.86 10.27 -9.91
C VAL A 266 12.95 11.26 -10.29
N GLU A 267 14.05 11.29 -9.53
CA GLU A 267 15.16 12.20 -9.79
C GLU A 267 15.85 11.87 -11.12
N GLN A 268 16.11 10.60 -11.41
CA GLN A 268 16.64 10.14 -12.70
C GLN A 268 15.73 10.57 -13.85
N LYS A 269 14.42 10.40 -13.73
CA LYS A 269 13.46 10.82 -14.77
C LYS A 269 13.51 12.34 -15.00
N LYS A 270 13.59 13.15 -13.94
CA LYS A 270 13.77 14.60 -14.04
C LYS A 270 15.09 14.95 -14.75
N GLN A 271 16.19 14.31 -14.38
CA GLN A 271 17.49 14.54 -15.00
C GLN A 271 17.50 14.12 -16.47
N GLU A 272 16.95 12.96 -16.83
CA GLU A 272 16.86 12.49 -18.20
C GLU A 272 16.05 13.43 -19.09
N THR A 273 14.90 13.89 -18.60
CA THR A 273 14.06 14.85 -19.34
C THR A 273 14.78 16.19 -19.55
N GLN A 274 15.48 16.69 -18.52
CA GLN A 274 16.29 17.89 -18.64
C GLN A 274 17.49 17.70 -19.59
N LYS A 275 18.19 16.56 -19.52
CA LYS A 275 19.30 16.20 -20.42
C LYS A 275 18.83 16.18 -21.88
N LYS A 276 17.73 15.49 -22.18
CA LYS A 276 17.11 15.47 -23.51
C LYS A 276 16.77 16.88 -24.01
N ARG A 277 16.22 17.74 -23.14
CA ARG A 277 15.94 19.14 -23.50
C ARG A 277 17.22 19.91 -23.85
N LYS A 278 18.28 19.78 -23.04
CA LYS A 278 19.58 20.43 -23.27
C LYS A 278 20.22 19.95 -24.58
N GLU A 279 20.19 18.65 -24.84
CA GLU A 279 20.70 18.06 -26.08
C GLU A 279 19.95 18.57 -27.31
N ASN A 280 18.62 18.60 -27.26
CA ASN A 280 17.78 19.13 -28.35
C ASN A 280 18.04 20.63 -28.61
N LEU A 281 18.18 21.43 -27.55
CA LEU A 281 18.52 22.85 -27.67
C LEU A 281 19.92 23.04 -28.27
N ALA A 282 20.90 22.26 -27.83
CA ALA A 282 22.26 22.29 -28.37
C ALA A 282 22.27 21.89 -29.86
N ALA A 283 21.54 20.85 -30.25
CA ALA A 283 21.38 20.44 -31.64
C ALA A 283 20.73 21.54 -32.49
N LYS A 284 19.64 22.16 -32.02
CA LYS A 284 18.96 23.27 -32.70
C LYS A 284 19.89 24.49 -32.87
N ASN A 285 20.70 24.80 -31.86
CA ASN A 285 21.68 25.89 -31.93
C ASN A 285 22.81 25.59 -32.92
N LYS A 286 23.34 24.35 -32.94
CA LYS A 286 24.33 23.91 -33.93
C LYS A 286 23.76 23.97 -35.35
N GLU A 287 22.54 23.50 -35.56
CA GLU A 287 21.87 23.55 -36.87
C GLU A 287 21.64 24.99 -37.34
N LYS A 288 21.21 25.90 -36.45
CA LYS A 288 21.11 27.34 -36.75
C LYS A 288 22.45 27.93 -37.20
N LYS A 289 23.54 27.64 -36.49
CA LYS A 289 24.89 28.08 -36.85
C LYS A 289 25.33 27.52 -38.20
N GLN A 290 25.16 26.22 -38.43
CA GLN A 290 25.47 25.58 -39.71
C GLN A 290 24.64 26.15 -40.87
N LYS A 291 23.35 26.44 -40.67
CA LYS A 291 22.50 27.10 -41.68
C LYS A 291 23.00 28.50 -42.02
N LYS A 292 23.46 29.28 -41.03
CA LYS A 292 24.07 30.60 -41.27
C LYS A 292 25.36 30.49 -42.08
N ILE A 293 26.24 29.56 -41.71
CA ILE A 293 27.50 29.29 -42.44
C ILE A 293 27.20 28.88 -43.89
N LYS A 294 26.33 27.89 -44.10
CA LYS A 294 25.93 27.43 -45.46
C LYS A 294 25.36 28.57 -46.32
N LYS A 295 24.57 29.47 -45.73
CA LYS A 295 24.04 30.65 -46.44
C LYS A 295 25.13 31.67 -46.79
N ALA A 296 26.12 31.87 -45.92
CA ALA A 296 27.25 32.77 -46.18
C ALA A 296 28.14 32.23 -47.30
N VAL A 297 28.45 30.93 -47.27
CA VAL A 297 29.19 30.22 -48.34
C VAL A 297 28.48 30.33 -49.68
N LYS A 298 27.17 30.06 -49.73
CA LYS A 298 26.38 30.19 -50.99
C LYS A 298 26.39 31.61 -51.56
N LYS A 299 26.57 32.64 -50.73
CA LYS A 299 26.65 34.04 -51.14
C LYS A 299 28.09 34.51 -51.41
N GLY A 300 29.09 33.62 -51.35
CA GLY A 300 30.51 33.97 -51.51
C GLY A 300 31.09 34.83 -50.38
N ARG A 301 30.36 34.99 -49.26
CA ARG A 301 30.77 35.84 -48.12
C ARG A 301 31.59 35.10 -47.07
N ALA A 302 31.71 33.78 -47.19
CA ALA A 302 32.53 32.95 -46.34
C ALA A 302 33.15 31.85 -47.19
N VAL A 303 34.48 31.72 -47.13
CA VAL A 303 35.20 30.58 -47.69
C VAL A 303 35.25 29.51 -46.59
N LEU A 304 34.90 28.28 -46.95
CA LEU A 304 34.94 27.13 -46.05
C LEU A 304 36.39 26.71 -45.76
#